data_AF-A0A8X6VWQ2-F1
#
_entry.id   AF-A0A8X6VWQ2-F1
#
_cell.length_a   1.000
_cell.length_b   1.000
_cell.length_c   1.000
_cell.angle_alpha   90.00
_cell.angle_beta   90.00
_cell.angle_gamma   90.00
#
_symmetry.space_group_name_H-M   'P 1'
#
loop_
_entity.id
_entity.type
_entity.pdbx_description
1 polymer ?
#
loop_
_entity_poly.entity_id
_entity_poly.type
_entity_poly.pdbx_seq_one_letter_code
_entity_poly.pdbx_strand_id
1 'polypeptide(L)'
;MDVPLKKISSGKIPKKKRLQGNMYRKKSLSEKKLSDGEKNGGKGRLTDAIISKLTTFYGNAVRVNSHNVNEMRQAVWVVWAHTSSTDDEPRH
;
A
#
# COMPACT_ATOMS: atom_id res chain seq x y z
N MET A 1 17.63 4.09 -47.44
CA MET A 1 16.75 2.93 -47.13
C MET A 1 16.05 3.27 -45.84
N ASP A 2 14.97 4.04 -45.93
CA ASP A 2 14.29 4.63 -44.79
C ASP A 2 13.06 3.80 -44.46
N VAL A 3 13.10 3.11 -43.33
CA VAL A 3 11.97 2.33 -42.81
C VAL A 3 11.01 3.29 -42.12
N PRO A 4 9.74 3.41 -42.55
CA PRO A 4 8.82 4.35 -41.92
C PRO A 4 8.36 3.84 -40.55
N LEU A 5 8.68 4.60 -39.50
CA LEU A 5 8.20 4.36 -38.14
C LEU A 5 6.69 4.62 -38.05
N LYS A 6 5.90 3.56 -37.89
CA LYS A 6 4.46 3.63 -37.65
C LYS A 6 4.20 4.22 -36.25
N LYS A 7 3.65 5.43 -36.18
CA LYS A 7 3.17 6.04 -34.92
C LYS A 7 2.15 5.11 -34.26
N ILE A 8 2.54 4.46 -33.16
CA ILE A 8 1.61 3.84 -32.23
C ILE A 8 0.86 4.98 -31.51
N SER A 9 -0.41 5.17 -31.85
CA SER A 9 -1.28 6.06 -31.10
C SER A 9 -1.40 5.52 -29.67
N SER A 10 -1.11 6.35 -28.69
CA SER A 10 -1.33 6.06 -27.28
C SER A 10 -2.82 5.95 -27.02
N GLY A 11 -3.37 4.75 -27.22
CA GLY A 11 -4.75 4.42 -26.92
C GLY A 11 -5.04 4.76 -25.46
N LYS A 12 -5.98 5.69 -25.25
CA LYS A 12 -6.54 5.99 -23.92
C LYS A 12 -7.21 4.72 -23.38
N ILE A 13 -6.55 4.01 -22.47
CA ILE A 13 -7.19 2.90 -21.76
C ILE A 13 -8.30 3.49 -20.88
N PRO A 14 -9.59 3.13 -21.08
CA PRO A 14 -10.68 3.69 -20.30
C PRO A 14 -10.56 3.27 -18.84
N LYS A 15 -10.35 4.24 -17.94
CA LYS A 15 -10.20 4.03 -16.48
C LYS A 15 -11.37 3.26 -15.84
N LYS A 16 -12.56 3.27 -16.46
CA LYS A 16 -13.79 2.65 -15.94
C LYS A 16 -13.83 1.11 -15.99
N LYS A 17 -13.13 0.45 -16.93
CA LYS A 17 -13.15 -1.03 -17.04
C LYS A 17 -12.23 -1.75 -16.02
N ARG A 18 -11.28 -1.03 -15.42
CA ARG A 18 -10.29 -1.61 -14.47
C ARG A 18 -10.86 -1.80 -13.06
N LEU A 19 -11.83 -0.98 -12.66
CA LEU A 19 -12.46 -1.02 -11.33
C LEU A 19 -13.25 -2.31 -11.10
N GLN A 20 -14.09 -2.70 -12.05
CA GLN A 20 -14.87 -3.94 -11.99
C GLN A 20 -13.95 -5.17 -11.95
N GLY A 21 -12.97 -5.25 -12.86
CA GLY A 21 -11.99 -6.35 -12.87
C GLY A 21 -11.19 -6.48 -11.57
N ASN A 22 -10.84 -5.36 -10.93
CA ASN A 22 -10.16 -5.38 -9.63
C ASN A 22 -11.07 -5.81 -8.48
N MET A 23 -12.35 -5.40 -8.49
CA MET A 23 -13.34 -5.85 -7.50
C MET A 23 -13.53 -7.36 -7.58
N TYR A 24 -13.71 -7.92 -8.78
CA TYR A 24 -13.85 -9.36 -8.97
C TYR A 24 -12.59 -10.13 -8.55
N ARG A 25 -11.39 -9.61 -8.87
CA ARG A 25 -10.14 -10.20 -8.38
C ARG A 25 -9.98 -10.14 -6.86
N LYS A 26 -10.34 -9.03 -6.23
CA LYS A 26 -10.28 -8.93 -4.76
C LYS A 26 -11.22 -9.93 -4.09
N LYS A 27 -12.44 -10.07 -4.60
CA LYS A 27 -13.41 -11.06 -4.09
C LYS A 27 -12.84 -12.49 -4.21
N SER A 28 -12.37 -12.89 -5.38
CA SER A 28 -11.87 -14.26 -5.59
C SER A 28 -10.60 -14.57 -4.78
N LEU A 29 -9.74 -13.56 -4.53
CA LEU A 29 -8.57 -13.72 -3.66
C LEU A 29 -8.95 -13.74 -2.17
N SER A 30 -10.01 -13.05 -1.76
CA SER A 30 -10.46 -13.04 -0.36
C SER A 30 -11.11 -14.38 0.06
N GLU A 31 -11.67 -15.11 -0.90
CA GLU A 31 -12.29 -16.42 -0.69
C GLU A 31 -11.27 -17.56 -0.65
N LYS A 32 -10.12 -17.39 -1.32
CA LYS A 32 -9.04 -18.37 -1.30
C LYS A 32 -8.38 -18.44 0.08
N LYS A 33 -8.23 -19.66 0.57
CA LYS A 33 -7.42 -19.97 1.74
C LYS A 33 -5.94 -19.96 1.35
N LEU A 34 -5.09 -19.44 2.22
CA LEU A 34 -3.64 -19.54 2.06
C LEU A 34 -3.14 -20.95 2.40
N SER A 35 -1.84 -21.20 2.24
CA SER A 35 -1.16 -22.44 2.65
C SER A 35 -1.55 -22.90 4.05
N ASP A 36 -1.78 -21.94 4.95
CA ASP A 36 -2.06 -22.19 6.36
C ASP A 36 -3.54 -22.46 6.64
N GLY A 37 -4.38 -22.62 5.60
CA GLY A 37 -5.81 -22.88 5.72
C GLY A 37 -6.68 -21.66 6.07
N GLU A 38 -6.06 -20.54 6.46
CA GLU A 38 -6.71 -19.30 6.85
C GLU A 38 -7.03 -18.38 5.67
N LYS A 39 -8.10 -17.58 5.81
CA LYS A 39 -8.49 -16.56 4.81
C LYS A 39 -7.54 -15.37 4.81
N ASN A 40 -7.44 -14.66 3.69
CA ASN A 40 -6.54 -13.52 3.52
C ASN A 40 -6.84 -12.31 4.48
N GLY A 41 -8.00 -12.29 5.14
CA GLY A 41 -8.45 -11.18 6.00
C GLY A 41 -8.43 -11.43 7.52
N GLY A 42 -7.62 -12.36 8.01
CA GLY A 42 -7.57 -12.73 9.44
C GLY A 42 -6.88 -11.71 10.35
N LYS A 43 -7.15 -11.78 11.67
CA LYS A 43 -6.45 -11.02 12.72
C LYS A 43 -4.95 -11.34 12.69
N GLY A 44 -4.10 -10.34 12.84
CA GLY A 44 -2.63 -10.48 12.77
C GLY A 44 -2.06 -10.55 11.35
N ARG A 45 -2.90 -10.45 10.30
CA ARG A 45 -2.43 -10.39 8.91
C ARG A 45 -2.27 -8.97 8.43
N LEU A 46 -1.34 -8.77 7.49
CA LEU A 46 -1.18 -7.52 6.78
C LEU A 46 -2.37 -7.30 5.84
N THR A 47 -3.38 -6.59 6.33
CA THR A 47 -4.58 -6.26 5.55
C THR A 47 -4.42 -4.92 4.81
N ASP A 48 -5.23 -4.71 3.77
CA ASP A 48 -5.32 -3.42 3.05
C ASP A 48 -5.51 -2.23 3.99
N ALA A 49 -6.27 -2.41 5.08
CA ALA A 49 -6.50 -1.37 6.08
C ALA A 49 -5.20 -1.01 6.84
N ILE A 50 -4.42 -2.01 7.24
CA ILE A 50 -3.12 -1.81 7.92
C ILE A 50 -2.14 -1.14 6.96
N ILE A 51 -2.05 -1.62 5.71
CA ILE A 51 -1.20 -1.01 4.67
C ILE A 51 -1.57 0.46 4.47
N SER A 52 -2.87 0.77 4.36
CA SER A 52 -3.37 2.14 4.19
C SER A 52 -3.00 3.04 5.36
N LYS A 53 -3.16 2.55 6.61
CA LYS A 53 -2.81 3.28 7.83
C LYS A 53 -1.31 3.56 7.90
N LEU A 54 -0.46 2.55 7.67
CA LEU A 54 0.99 2.71 7.66
C LEU A 54 1.44 3.68 6.57
N THR A 55 0.93 3.51 5.35
CA THR A 55 1.28 4.39 4.21
C THR A 55 0.93 5.84 4.51
N THR A 56 -0.22 6.08 5.14
CA THR A 56 -0.65 7.43 5.54
C THR A 56 0.30 8.04 6.57
N PHE A 57 0.63 7.30 7.64
CA PHE A 57 1.49 7.82 8.70
C PHE A 57 2.93 8.08 8.23
N TYR A 58 3.56 7.12 7.56
CA TYR A 58 4.90 7.31 7.02
C TYR A 58 4.94 8.40 5.94
N GLY A 59 3.94 8.42 5.06
CA GLY A 59 3.83 9.48 4.06
C GLY A 59 3.68 10.87 4.69
N ASN A 60 2.93 10.97 5.79
CA ASN A 60 2.82 12.22 6.54
C ASN A 60 4.14 12.64 7.19
N ALA A 61 4.82 11.71 7.88
CA ALA A 61 6.11 11.97 8.51
C ALA A 61 7.16 12.50 7.50
N VAL A 62 7.21 11.92 6.30
CA VAL A 62 8.10 12.37 5.23
C VAL A 62 7.69 13.73 4.68
N ARG A 63 6.39 13.95 4.42
CA ARG A 63 5.92 15.23 3.84
C ARG A 63 6.13 16.40 4.78
N VAL A 64 5.78 16.24 6.06
CA VAL A 64 5.91 17.30 7.08
C VAL A 64 7.37 17.68 7.29
N ASN A 65 8.28 16.70 7.32
CA ASN A 65 9.70 16.91 7.60
C ASN A 65 10.58 16.93 6.34
N SER A 66 9.98 17.20 5.17
CA SER A 66 10.69 17.15 3.88
C SER A 66 11.86 18.14 3.75
N HIS A 67 11.93 19.13 4.64
CA HIS A 67 12.95 20.16 4.69
C HIS A 67 14.17 19.77 5.55
N ASN A 68 14.08 18.72 6.38
CA ASN A 68 15.16 18.28 7.26
C ASN A 68 15.22 16.76 7.38
N VAL A 69 16.32 16.16 6.89
CA VAL A 69 16.53 14.70 6.88
C VAL A 69 16.57 14.10 8.29
N ASN A 70 17.14 14.82 9.26
CA ASN A 70 17.23 14.34 10.63
C ASN A 70 15.85 14.29 11.30
N GLU A 71 15.06 15.34 11.13
CA GLU A 71 13.68 15.40 11.64
C GLU A 71 12.79 14.36 10.95
N MET A 72 12.95 14.16 9.64
CA MET A 72 12.26 13.09 8.91
C MET A 72 12.60 11.72 9.49
N ARG A 73 13.88 11.44 9.74
CA ARG A 73 14.31 10.18 10.34
C ARG A 73 13.69 10.00 11.73
N GLN A 74 13.69 11.03 12.57
CA GLN A 74 13.07 10.97 13.90
C GLN A 74 11.57 10.72 13.79
N ALA A 75 10.85 11.43 12.93
CA ALA A 75 9.42 11.25 12.73
C ALA A 75 9.06 9.83 12.25
N VAL A 76 9.87 9.26 11.35
CA VAL A 76 9.73 7.86 10.91
C VAL A 76 9.91 6.89 12.09
N TRP A 77 10.90 7.12 12.96
CA TRP A 77 11.11 6.30 14.16
C TRP A 77 9.96 6.40 15.16
N VAL A 78 9.40 7.59 15.37
CA VAL A 78 8.24 7.80 16.25
C VAL A 78 7.01 7.05 15.70
N VAL A 79 6.75 7.15 14.39
CA VAL A 79 5.67 6.39 13.75
C VAL A 79 5.88 4.89 13.91
N TRP A 80 7.11 4.41 13.74
CA TRP A 80 7.44 3.00 13.92
C TRP A 80 7.21 2.54 15.37
N ALA A 81 7.69 3.30 16.36
CA ALA A 81 7.51 2.98 17.78
C ALA A 81 6.01 2.93 18.15
N HIS A 82 5.24 3.93 17.72
CA HIS A 82 3.80 3.98 17.97
C HIS A 82 3.04 2.83 17.31
N THR A 83 3.36 2.48 16.06
CA THR A 83 2.65 1.42 15.32
C THR A 83 3.04 0.01 15.75
N SER A 84 4.21 -0.15 16.38
CA SER A 84 4.68 -1.42 16.92
C SER A 84 4.43 -1.58 18.41
N SER A 85 4.03 -0.51 19.11
CA SER A 85 3.56 -0.56 20.49
C SER A 85 2.30 -1.43 20.58
N THR A 86 2.36 -2.45 21.41
CA THR A 86 1.22 -3.31 21.75
C THR A 86 0.68 -2.91 23.12
N ASP A 87 -0.57 -3.27 23.43
CA ASP A 87 -1.17 -3.02 24.75
C ASP A 87 -0.37 -3.72 25.86
N ASP A 88 0.22 -4.88 25.53
CA ASP A 88 1.10 -5.64 26.42
C ASP A 88 2.51 -5.06 26.57
N GLU A 89 2.94 -4.15 25.68
CA GLU A 89 4.29 -3.58 25.71
C GLU A 89 4.27 -2.13 25.18
N PRO A 90 3.83 -1.17 26.02
CA PRO A 90 3.66 0.22 25.61
C PRO A 90 5.02 0.87 25.37
N ARG A 91 5.20 1.41 24.17
CA ARG A 91 6.39 2.17 23.74
C ARG A 91 6.05 3.63 23.44
N HIS A 92 4.98 4.14 24.06
CA HIS A 92 4.51 5.53 23.96
C HIS A 92 4.90 6.36 25.18
#